data_AF-A0A497EU89-F1
#
_entry.id   AF-A0A497EU89-F1
#
_cell.length_a   1.000
_cell.length_b   1.000
_cell.length_c   1.000
_cell.angle_alpha   90.00
_cell.angle_beta   90.00
_cell.angle_gamma   90.00
#
_symmetry.space_group_name_H-M   'P 1'
#
loop_
_entity.id
_entity.type
_entity.pdbx_description
1 polymer ?
#
loop_
_entity_poly.entity_id
_entity_poly.type
_entity_poly.pdbx_seq_one_letter_code
_entity_poly.pdbx_strand_id
1 'polypeptide(L)'
;MEENSKRKIAEAKLEAKRIILEAKEKAILKVLNKLKDKLRELKNKPDYVNIIGKLIHEAGVALGGGDLIIELNEDHKNININWDEISREIEESTKRSTKLTIQYRNVSEIGGAIVRTSDGKFSFDNTFEGRIERMEKTLRLLIAKKLFG
;
A
#
# COMPACT_ATOMS: atom_id res chain seq x y z
N MET A 1 9.34 -37.61 -40.60
CA MET A 1 10.47 -37.15 -39.77
C MET A 1 10.47 -35.64 -39.59
N GLU A 2 10.27 -34.84 -40.65
CA GLU A 2 10.29 -33.38 -40.60
C GLU A 2 9.27 -32.74 -39.62
N GLU A 3 8.05 -33.29 -39.55
CA GLU A 3 6.99 -32.77 -38.67
C GLU A 3 7.29 -32.99 -37.17
N ASN A 4 7.92 -34.13 -36.82
CA ASN A 4 8.33 -34.43 -35.45
C ASN A 4 9.47 -33.49 -35.00
N SER A 5 10.42 -33.19 -35.89
CA SER A 5 11.46 -32.18 -35.63
C SER A 5 10.88 -30.77 -35.44
N LYS A 6 9.90 -30.37 -36.26
CA LYS A 6 9.21 -29.08 -36.13
C LYS A 6 8.45 -28.97 -34.79
N ARG A 7 7.77 -30.05 -34.37
CA ARG A 7 7.09 -30.11 -33.06
C ARG A 7 8.06 -29.98 -31.89
N LYS A 8 9.17 -30.74 -31.89
CA LYS A 8 10.19 -30.65 -30.83
C LYS A 8 10.82 -29.26 -30.71
N ILE A 9 11.09 -28.59 -31.83
CA ILE A 9 11.60 -27.22 -31.82
C ILE A 9 10.56 -26.24 -31.25
N ALA A 10 9.29 -26.41 -31.61
CA ALA A 10 8.21 -25.57 -31.08
C ALA A 10 8.03 -25.75 -29.56
N GLU A 11 8.05 -26.99 -29.08
CA GLU A 11 8.01 -27.33 -27.65
C GLU A 11 9.21 -26.73 -26.91
N ALA A 12 10.43 -26.89 -27.42
CA ALA A 12 11.62 -26.33 -26.81
C ALA A 12 11.57 -24.79 -26.73
N LYS A 13 11.03 -24.12 -27.76
CA LYS A 13 10.83 -22.65 -27.75
C LYS A 13 9.80 -22.22 -26.72
N LEU A 14 8.70 -22.97 -26.58
CA LEU A 14 7.67 -22.68 -25.59
C LEU A 14 8.23 -22.81 -24.17
N GLU A 15 8.99 -23.87 -23.91
CA GLU A 15 9.62 -24.11 -22.62
C GLU A 15 10.65 -23.02 -22.29
N ALA A 16 11.50 -22.65 -23.25
CA ALA A 16 12.44 -21.54 -23.06
C ALA A 16 11.72 -20.22 -22.72
N LYS A 17 10.60 -19.92 -23.41
CA LYS A 17 9.79 -18.73 -23.13
C LYS A 17 9.19 -18.79 -21.72
N ARG A 18 8.70 -19.96 -21.30
CA ARG A 18 8.16 -20.18 -19.96
C ARG A 18 9.22 -19.91 -18.88
N ILE A 19 10.41 -20.49 -19.00
CA ILE A 19 11.52 -20.30 -18.06
C ILE A 19 11.87 -18.81 -17.92
N ILE A 20 11.94 -18.08 -19.04
CA ILE A 20 12.22 -16.64 -19.02
C ILE A 20 11.12 -15.86 -18.29
N LEU A 21 9.86 -16.16 -18.54
CA LEU A 21 8.73 -15.50 -17.87
C LEU A 21 8.73 -15.77 -16.37
N GLU A 22 8.97 -17.00 -15.96
CA GLU A 22 9.07 -17.38 -14.55
C GLU A 22 10.24 -16.67 -13.84
N ALA A 23 11.40 -16.57 -14.51
CA ALA A 23 12.55 -15.85 -13.97
C ALA A 23 12.26 -14.35 -13.80
N LYS A 24 11.59 -13.73 -14.78
CA LYS A 24 11.17 -12.32 -14.70
C LYS A 24 10.19 -12.09 -13.55
N GLU A 25 9.20 -12.97 -13.39
CA GLU A 25 8.22 -12.86 -12.30
C GLU A 25 8.91 -12.97 -10.93
N LYS A 26 9.81 -13.94 -10.74
CA LYS A 26 10.58 -14.08 -9.50
C LYS A 26 11.38 -12.82 -9.16
N ALA A 27 12.00 -12.19 -10.15
CA ALA A 27 12.75 -10.95 -9.95
C ALA A 27 11.84 -9.78 -9.55
N ILE A 28 10.67 -9.63 -10.17
CA ILE A 28 9.68 -8.61 -9.79
C ILE A 28 9.20 -8.82 -8.36
N LEU A 29 8.80 -10.05 -8.01
CA LEU A 29 8.34 -10.38 -6.66
C LEU A 29 9.41 -10.12 -5.60
N LYS A 30 10.68 -10.39 -5.90
CA LYS A 30 11.80 -10.09 -4.99
C LYS A 30 11.91 -8.59 -4.71
N VAL A 31 11.68 -7.73 -5.70
CA VAL A 31 11.70 -6.27 -5.50
C VAL A 31 10.49 -5.82 -4.67
N LEU A 32 9.29 -6.34 -4.94
CA LEU A 32 8.09 -6.02 -4.17
C LEU A 32 8.22 -6.46 -2.70
N ASN A 33 8.80 -7.63 -2.44
CA ASN A 33 9.08 -8.08 -1.08
C ASN A 33 10.08 -7.16 -0.38
N LYS A 34 11.16 -6.77 -1.07
CA LYS A 34 12.14 -5.82 -0.52
C LYS A 34 11.54 -4.43 -0.25
N LEU A 35 10.56 -4.00 -1.04
CA LEU A 35 9.78 -2.79 -0.77
C LEU A 35 8.99 -2.93 0.53
N LYS A 36 8.26 -4.04 0.70
CA LYS A 36 7.51 -4.33 1.94
C LYS A 36 8.42 -4.32 3.17
N ASP A 37 9.60 -4.93 3.08
CA ASP A 37 10.57 -4.95 4.18
C ASP A 37 11.06 -3.55 4.53
N LYS A 38 11.39 -2.72 3.53
CA LYS A 38 11.76 -1.32 3.75
C LYS A 38 10.65 -0.48 4.39
N LEU A 39 9.39 -0.76 4.06
CA LEU A 39 8.25 -0.08 4.66
C LEU A 39 8.06 -0.51 6.13
N ARG A 40 8.31 -1.78 6.47
CA ARG A 40 8.31 -2.25 7.87
C ARG A 40 9.35 -1.50 8.71
N GLU A 41 10.53 -1.24 8.13
CA GLU A 41 11.61 -0.50 8.80
C GLU A 41 11.26 0.97 9.09
N LEU A 42 10.27 1.55 8.39
CA LEU A 42 9.87 2.95 8.61
C LEU A 42 9.36 3.19 10.03
N LYS A 43 8.75 2.19 10.68
CA LYS A 43 8.31 2.27 12.08
C LYS A 43 9.42 2.72 13.04
N ASN A 44 10.67 2.41 12.72
CA ASN A 44 11.83 2.73 13.55
C ASN A 44 12.46 4.10 13.20
N LYS A 45 11.88 4.85 12.25
CA LYS A 45 12.40 6.14 11.81
C LYS A 45 11.69 7.28 12.53
N PRO A 46 12.41 8.37 12.90
CA PRO A 46 11.80 9.53 13.54
C PRO A 46 10.63 10.15 12.77
N ASP A 47 10.68 10.09 11.44
CA ASP A 47 9.66 10.68 10.55
C ASP A 47 8.37 9.84 10.42
N TYR A 48 8.32 8.66 11.05
CA TYR A 48 7.17 7.76 10.93
C TYR A 48 5.85 8.41 11.36
N VAL A 49 5.89 9.22 12.42
CA VAL A 49 4.72 9.95 12.94
C VAL A 49 4.12 10.86 11.87
N ASN A 50 4.98 11.60 11.16
CA ASN A 50 4.55 12.49 10.08
C ASN A 50 3.96 11.72 8.90
N ILE A 51 4.52 10.54 8.58
CA ILE A 51 3.98 9.67 7.54
C ILE A 51 2.56 9.22 7.91
N ILE A 52 2.35 8.73 9.13
CA ILE A 52 1.03 8.31 9.60
C ILE A 52 0.04 9.48 9.58
N GLY A 53 0.44 10.67 10.07
CA GLY A 53 -0.40 11.86 10.02
C GLY A 53 -0.86 12.21 8.61
N LYS A 54 0.07 12.20 7.63
CA LYS A 54 -0.25 12.44 6.21
C LYS A 54 -1.19 11.38 5.64
N LEU A 55 -1.01 10.11 5.99
CA LEU A 55 -1.89 9.04 5.53
C LEU A 55 -3.32 9.20 6.06
N ILE A 56 -3.47 9.64 7.30
CA ILE A 56 -4.76 9.91 7.93
C ILE A 56 -5.41 11.15 7.30
N HIS A 57 -4.64 12.22 7.09
CA HIS A 57 -5.11 13.42 6.39
C HIS A 57 -5.62 13.09 4.97
N GLU A 58 -4.83 12.38 4.16
CA GLU A 58 -5.23 11.94 2.81
C GLU A 58 -6.56 11.19 2.83
N ALA A 59 -6.70 10.24 3.76
CA ALA A 59 -7.91 9.44 3.91
C ALA A 59 -9.11 10.27 4.39
N GLY A 60 -8.92 11.18 5.34
CA GLY A 60 -9.97 12.06 5.84
C GLY A 60 -10.49 13.03 4.79
N VAL A 61 -9.59 13.59 3.97
CA VAL A 61 -9.96 14.43 2.82
C VAL A 61 -10.72 13.61 1.77
N ALA A 62 -10.25 12.40 1.44
CA ALA A 62 -10.92 11.52 0.49
C ALA A 62 -12.34 11.12 0.93
N LEU A 63 -12.58 11.01 2.24
CA LEU A 63 -13.90 10.74 2.82
C LEU A 63 -14.76 11.99 3.03
N GLY A 64 -14.21 13.19 2.77
CA GLY A 64 -14.94 14.46 2.87
C GLY A 64 -15.15 14.97 4.30
N GLY A 65 -14.27 14.59 5.24
CA GLY A 65 -14.33 15.05 6.63
C GLY A 65 -15.55 14.55 7.40
N GLY A 66 -15.89 15.22 8.50
CA GLY A 66 -17.01 14.83 9.37
C GLY A 66 -16.58 13.94 10.55
N ASP A 67 -17.48 13.09 11.02
CA ASP A 67 -17.17 12.13 12.08
C ASP A 67 -16.42 10.94 11.49
N LEU A 68 -15.14 10.82 11.80
CA LEU A 68 -14.24 9.81 11.27
C LEU A 68 -13.70 8.91 12.39
N ILE A 69 -13.62 7.62 12.11
CA ILE A 69 -12.98 6.61 12.96
C ILE A 69 -11.63 6.28 12.32
N ILE A 70 -10.55 6.49 13.07
CA ILE A 70 -9.19 6.14 12.67
C ILE A 70 -8.84 4.80 13.30
N GLU A 71 -8.56 3.81 12.47
CA GLU A 71 -8.07 2.49 12.89
C GLU A 71 -6.56 2.40 12.66
N LEU A 72 -5.82 2.19 13.75
CA LEU A 72 -4.37 2.02 13.76
C LEU A 72 -4.00 0.74 14.49
N ASN A 73 -2.87 0.14 14.13
CA ASN A 73 -2.32 -0.98 14.88
C ASN A 73 -2.02 -0.63 16.34
N GLU A 74 -2.02 -1.65 17.21
CA GLU A 74 -1.79 -1.44 18.64
C GLU A 74 -0.39 -0.93 18.99
N ASP A 75 0.61 -1.25 18.17
CA ASP A 75 1.98 -0.74 18.30
C ASP A 75 2.07 0.77 18.08
N HIS A 76 1.04 1.40 17.51
CA HIS A 76 0.96 2.85 17.34
C HIS A 76 0.37 3.60 18.53
N LYS A 77 -0.07 2.91 19.61
CA LYS A 77 -0.66 3.55 20.81
C LYS A 77 0.24 4.61 21.46
N ASN A 78 1.56 4.40 21.39
CA ASN A 78 2.55 5.28 22.03
C ASN A 78 3.11 6.37 21.10
N ILE A 79 2.61 6.45 19.86
CA ILE A 79 3.07 7.45 18.91
C ILE A 79 2.36 8.78 19.20
N ASN A 80 3.14 9.85 19.39
CA ASN A 80 2.61 11.18 19.68
C ASN A 80 2.11 11.86 18.40
N ILE A 81 0.90 11.51 17.97
CA ILE A 81 0.23 12.12 16.82
C ILE A 81 -0.55 13.36 17.29
N ASN A 82 -0.38 14.48 16.59
CA ASN A 82 -1.16 15.70 16.82
C ASN A 82 -2.54 15.59 16.15
N TRP A 83 -3.50 15.01 16.86
CA TRP A 83 -4.85 14.75 16.33
C TRP A 83 -5.62 16.04 16.01
N ASP A 84 -5.44 17.09 16.81
CA ASP A 84 -6.12 18.37 16.62
C ASP A 84 -5.65 19.05 15.34
N GLU A 85 -4.35 18.99 15.06
CA GLU A 85 -3.77 19.51 13.81
C GLU A 85 -4.29 18.76 12.59
N ILE A 86 -4.30 17.42 12.61
CA ILE A 86 -4.84 16.63 11.50
C ILE A 86 -6.32 16.94 11.28
N SER A 87 -7.11 17.03 12.36
CA SER A 87 -8.53 17.34 12.26
C SER A 87 -8.73 18.69 11.58
N ARG A 88 -8.01 19.73 12.04
CA ARG A 88 -8.05 21.07 11.46
C ARG A 88 -7.64 21.09 9.98
N GLU A 89 -6.57 20.39 9.59
CA GLU A 89 -6.13 20.31 8.19
C GLU A 89 -7.20 19.67 7.29
N ILE A 90 -7.88 18.62 7.78
CA ILE A 90 -9.01 18.00 7.07
C ILE A 90 -10.19 18.98 6.97
N GLU A 91 -10.52 19.70 8.05
CA GLU A 91 -11.59 20.72 8.03
C GLU A 91 -11.30 21.83 7.02
N GLU A 92 -10.06 22.32 6.98
CA GLU A 92 -9.62 23.35 6.04
C GLU A 92 -9.74 22.88 4.58
N SER A 93 -9.40 21.62 4.32
CA SER A 93 -9.45 21.01 2.99
C SER A 93 -10.87 20.66 2.53
N THR A 94 -11.73 20.23 3.44
CA THR A 94 -13.08 19.71 3.12
C THR A 94 -14.20 20.72 3.39
N LYS A 95 -13.91 21.82 4.09
CA LYS A 95 -14.88 22.81 4.58
C LYS A 95 -15.98 22.21 5.46
N ARG A 96 -15.69 21.09 6.12
CA ARG A 96 -16.62 20.37 6.99
C ARG A 96 -15.97 20.13 8.34
N SER A 97 -16.67 20.46 9.42
CA SER A 97 -16.17 20.15 10.76
C SER A 97 -15.92 18.66 10.91
N THR A 98 -14.76 18.32 11.47
CA THR A 98 -14.21 16.98 11.51
C THR A 98 -13.91 16.61 12.95
N LYS A 99 -14.34 15.40 13.33
CA LYS A 99 -14.07 14.82 14.64
C LYS A 99 -13.43 13.46 14.43
N LEU A 100 -12.26 13.26 15.04
CA LEU A 100 -11.50 12.03 14.94
C LEU A 100 -11.75 11.16 16.19
N THR A 101 -12.15 9.91 15.96
CA THR A 101 -12.26 8.87 17.00
C THR A 101 -11.20 7.80 16.75
N ILE A 102 -10.28 7.61 17.69
CA ILE A 102 -9.15 6.71 17.49
C ILE A 102 -9.47 5.33 18.05
N GLN A 103 -9.24 4.29 17.25
CA GLN A 103 -9.40 2.89 17.64
C GLN A 103 -8.13 2.13 17.30
N TYR A 104 -7.61 1.41 18.29
CA TYR A 104 -6.43 0.57 18.10
C TYR A 104 -6.86 -0.87 17.85
N ARG A 105 -6.66 -1.34 16.63
CA ARG A 105 -6.92 -2.71 16.16
C ARG A 105 -5.79 -3.10 15.23
N ASN A 106 -5.33 -4.35 15.27
CA ASN A 106 -4.30 -4.83 14.33
C ASN A 106 -4.89 -4.91 12.92
N VAL A 107 -4.85 -3.80 12.20
CA VAL A 107 -5.45 -3.60 10.87
C VAL A 107 -4.47 -3.88 9.73
N SER A 108 -3.17 -3.95 10.01
CA SER A 108 -2.11 -4.16 9.02
C SER A 108 -0.92 -4.90 9.62
N GLU A 109 -0.13 -5.60 8.80
CA GLU A 109 1.12 -6.25 9.23
C GLU A 109 2.31 -5.27 9.18
N ILE A 110 2.32 -4.37 8.20
CA ILE A 110 3.43 -3.45 7.91
C ILE A 110 3.22 -2.09 8.58
N GLY A 111 2.02 -1.53 8.51
CA GLY A 111 1.66 -0.22 9.08
C GLY A 111 0.73 0.61 8.20
N GLY A 112 0.60 1.89 8.55
CA GLY A 112 -0.39 2.82 7.97
C GLY A 112 -1.66 2.89 8.80
N ALA A 113 -2.76 3.34 8.17
CA ALA A 113 -4.02 3.61 8.85
C ALA A 113 -5.22 3.27 7.96
N ILE A 114 -6.32 2.83 8.56
CA ILE A 114 -7.62 2.77 7.89
C ILE A 114 -8.50 3.85 8.49
N VAL A 115 -9.18 4.63 7.65
CA VAL A 115 -10.13 5.65 8.11
C VAL A 115 -11.52 5.27 7.64
N ARG A 116 -12.52 5.42 8.51
CA ARG A 116 -13.92 5.11 8.19
C ARG A 116 -14.83 6.24 8.63
N THR A 117 -15.96 6.40 7.96
CA THR A 117 -17.04 7.26 8.47
C THR A 117 -17.67 6.62 9.72
N SER A 118 -18.16 7.43 10.65
CA SER A 118 -18.80 6.94 11.88
C SER A 118 -20.03 6.07 11.64
N ASP A 119 -20.72 6.28 10.51
CA ASP A 119 -21.84 5.46 10.06
C ASP A 119 -21.41 4.15 9.38
N GLY A 120 -20.11 3.92 9.21
CA GLY A 120 -19.51 2.71 8.66
C GLY A 120 -19.71 2.52 7.15
N LYS A 121 -20.35 3.46 6.45
CA LYS A 121 -20.68 3.30 5.03
C LYS A 121 -19.46 3.41 4.11
N PHE A 122 -18.49 4.24 4.49
CA PHE A 122 -17.31 4.48 3.69
C PHE A 122 -16.05 4.21 4.50
N SER A 123 -15.08 3.60 3.85
CA SER A 123 -13.74 3.38 4.38
C SER A 123 -12.69 3.73 3.34
N PHE A 124 -11.55 4.20 3.83
CA PHE A 124 -10.37 4.46 3.03
C PHE A 124 -9.19 3.72 3.67
N ASP A 125 -8.74 2.68 2.99
CA ASP A 125 -7.58 1.90 3.42
C ASP A 125 -6.30 2.60 2.96
N ASN A 126 -5.59 3.23 3.89
CA ASN A 126 -4.27 3.80 3.66
C ASN A 126 -3.17 3.04 4.42
N THR A 127 -3.37 1.74 4.62
CA THR A 127 -2.29 0.82 5.00
C THR A 127 -1.24 0.76 3.89
N PHE A 128 0.00 0.42 4.25
CA PHE A 128 1.05 0.28 3.25
C PHE A 128 0.73 -0.84 2.25
N GLU A 129 0.13 -1.93 2.72
CA GLU A 129 -0.35 -3.04 1.92
C GLU A 129 -1.43 -2.59 0.94
N GLY A 130 -2.46 -1.90 1.43
CA GLY A 130 -3.54 -1.39 0.59
C GLY A 130 -3.02 -0.43 -0.49
N ARG A 131 -2.02 0.41 -0.17
CA ARG A 131 -1.36 1.26 -1.17
C ARG A 131 -0.57 0.46 -2.19
N ILE A 132 0.20 -0.55 -1.77
CA ILE A 132 0.94 -1.42 -2.69
C ILE A 132 -0.02 -2.15 -3.63
N GLU A 133 -1.12 -2.69 -3.11
CA GLU A 133 -2.12 -3.41 -3.89
C GLU A 133 -2.74 -2.49 -4.95
N ARG A 134 -3.19 -1.29 -4.57
CA ARG A 134 -3.72 -0.30 -5.52
C ARG A 134 -2.71 0.10 -6.58
N MET A 135 -1.43 0.13 -6.23
CA MET A 135 -0.34 0.53 -7.13
C MET A 135 0.32 -0.65 -7.85
N GLU A 136 -0.12 -1.90 -7.63
CA GLU A 136 0.65 -3.09 -8.00
C GLU A 136 0.96 -3.12 -9.50
N LYS A 137 -0.05 -2.87 -10.34
CA LYS A 137 0.12 -2.84 -11.80
C LYS A 137 1.18 -1.81 -12.23
N THR A 138 1.11 -0.60 -11.67
CA THR A 138 2.05 0.48 -11.97
C THR A 138 3.46 0.14 -11.46
N LEU A 139 3.57 -0.38 -10.23
CA LEU A 139 4.85 -0.82 -9.66
C LEU A 139 5.49 -1.92 -10.51
N ARG A 140 4.73 -2.93 -10.93
CA ARG A 140 5.22 -4.01 -11.80
C ARG A 140 5.74 -3.47 -13.13
N LEU A 141 5.04 -2.52 -13.76
CA LEU A 141 5.51 -1.88 -14.99
C LEU A 141 6.81 -1.10 -14.79
N LEU A 142 6.90 -0.33 -13.70
CA LEU A 142 8.11 0.43 -13.37
C LEU A 142 9.29 -0.50 -13.07
N ILE A 143 9.08 -1.57 -12.31
CA ILE A 143 10.11 -2.57 -11.98
C ILE A 143 10.56 -3.28 -13.25
N ALA A 144 9.62 -3.75 -14.09
CA ALA A 144 9.96 -4.44 -15.32
C ALA A 144 10.77 -3.56 -16.27
N LYS A 145 10.35 -2.30 -16.47
CA LYS A 145 11.09 -1.31 -17.26
C LYS A 145 12.50 -1.09 -16.71
N LYS A 146 12.64 -0.99 -15.38
CA LYS A 146 13.94 -0.73 -14.75
C LYS A 146 14.89 -1.93 -14.80
N LEU A 147 14.36 -3.16 -14.67
CA LEU A 147 15.15 -4.38 -14.62
C LEU A 147 15.43 -4.97 -16.01
N PHE A 148 14.53 -4.79 -16.97
CA PHE A 148 14.57 -5.52 -18.24
C PHE A 148 14.58 -4.62 -19.49
N GLY A 149 14.41 -3.31 -19.35
CA GLY A 149 14.36 -2.35 -20.47
C GLY A 149 12.93 -2.10 -20.94
#